data_AF-X1K6Y8-F1
#
_entry.id   AF-X1K6Y8-F1
#
_cell.length_a   1.000
_cell.length_b   1.000
_cell.length_c   1.000
_cell.angle_alpha   90.00
_cell.angle_beta   90.00
_cell.angle_gamma   90.00
#
_symmetry.space_group_name_H-M   'P 1'
#
loop_
_entity.id
_entity.type
_entity.pdbx_description
1 polymer ?
#
loop_
_entity_poly.entity_id
_entity_poly.type
_entity_poly.pdbx_seq_one_letter_code
_entity_poly.pdbx_strand_id
1 'polypeptide(L)'
;PGRTATIVGMVESTDYQNYRRQPIFEAILSDDTEVCRIIWFHGGFLRNQLKPGQVIMASGKVALYKHQLQMTNPKFLVLDERSSEPDEYFSGGVYPACSKLSSRQIKKIIGRVRDAVDELVPEFYDKSFLAKANLVSRKDAFAWIHLPPDEKKLARAKRRLKYDELFLMQLGLALRRFRMQHFSTATPCRCSDEIDRRIRRRFPFLLTEDQNGAIAEIAADMAKPEPMNRLLQGDVGSGKT
;
A
#
# COMPACT_ATOMS: atom_id res chain seq x y z
N PRO A 1 -21.78 11.79 -14.12
CA PRO A 1 -21.44 10.90 -15.26
C PRO A 1 -19.93 10.63 -15.35
N GLY A 2 -19.52 9.38 -15.59
CA GLY A 2 -18.13 8.97 -15.80
C GLY A 2 -17.32 8.60 -14.55
N ARG A 3 -17.86 8.80 -13.36
CA ARG A 3 -17.22 8.44 -12.08
C ARG A 3 -17.69 7.07 -11.59
N THR A 4 -16.85 6.38 -10.82
CA THR A 4 -17.27 5.22 -10.05
C THR A 4 -18.09 5.70 -8.87
N ALA A 5 -19.29 5.14 -8.71
CA ALA A 5 -20.16 5.43 -7.58
C ALA A 5 -20.74 4.12 -7.04
N THR A 6 -21.15 4.16 -5.78
CA THR A 6 -21.89 3.09 -5.12
C THR A 6 -23.27 3.62 -4.79
N ILE A 7 -24.30 2.89 -5.20
CA ILE A 7 -25.71 3.20 -4.92
C ILE A 7 -26.34 2.05 -4.14
N VAL A 8 -27.31 2.38 -3.30
CA VAL A 8 -28.15 1.41 -2.58
C VAL A 8 -29.58 1.72 -2.95
N GLY A 9 -30.34 0.71 -3.37
CA GLY A 9 -31.72 0.90 -3.76
C GLY A 9 -32.48 -0.41 -3.87
N MET A 10 -33.79 -0.32 -4.03
CA MET A 10 -34.66 -1.47 -4.21
C MET A 10 -34.73 -1.84 -5.70
N VAL A 11 -34.69 -3.13 -5.99
CA VAL A 11 -34.93 -3.65 -7.33
C VAL A 11 -36.43 -3.58 -7.61
N GLU A 12 -36.86 -2.68 -8.49
CA GLU A 12 -38.28 -2.55 -8.86
C GLU A 12 -38.69 -3.57 -9.90
N SER A 13 -37.82 -3.80 -10.89
CA SER A 13 -38.08 -4.71 -11.99
C SER A 13 -36.80 -5.33 -12.50
N THR A 14 -36.94 -6.53 -13.06
CA THR A 14 -35.86 -7.23 -13.76
C THR A 14 -36.36 -7.73 -15.12
N ASP A 15 -35.48 -7.68 -16.12
CA ASP A 15 -35.75 -8.19 -17.47
C ASP A 15 -34.54 -8.98 -17.97
N TYR A 16 -34.80 -10.10 -18.63
CA TYR A 16 -33.75 -10.92 -19.24
C TYR A 16 -33.99 -11.10 -20.73
N GLN A 17 -33.16 -10.42 -21.51
CA GLN A 17 -33.24 -10.37 -22.96
C GLN A 17 -32.30 -11.42 -23.56
N ASN A 18 -32.77 -12.67 -23.64
CA ASN A 18 -32.02 -13.80 -24.20
C ASN A 18 -31.95 -13.81 -25.74
N TYR A 19 -32.82 -13.05 -26.40
CA TYR A 19 -32.96 -12.98 -27.85
C TYR A 19 -31.88 -12.12 -28.54
N ARG A 20 -31.07 -11.39 -27.76
CA ARG A 20 -29.96 -10.59 -28.28
C ARG A 20 -28.72 -11.45 -28.51
N ARG A 21 -27.90 -11.07 -29.50
CA ARG A 21 -26.59 -11.70 -29.77
C ARG A 21 -25.70 -11.78 -28.53
N GLN A 22 -25.75 -10.78 -27.67
CA GLN A 22 -25.23 -10.83 -26.31
C GLN A 22 -26.42 -10.75 -25.34
N PRO A 23 -26.74 -11.82 -24.61
CA PRO A 23 -27.83 -11.80 -23.64
C PRO A 23 -27.59 -10.74 -22.58
N ILE A 24 -28.66 -10.03 -22.22
CA ILE A 24 -28.62 -8.95 -21.24
C ILE A 24 -29.56 -9.27 -20.10
N PHE A 25 -29.08 -9.13 -18.86
CA PHE A 25 -29.92 -9.03 -17.68
C PHE A 25 -29.97 -7.58 -17.24
N GLU A 26 -31.17 -7.05 -17.11
CA GLU A 26 -31.45 -5.68 -16.74
C GLU A 26 -32.19 -5.66 -15.39
N ALA A 27 -31.83 -4.71 -14.54
CA ALA A 27 -32.57 -4.40 -13.32
C ALA A 27 -32.74 -2.89 -13.21
N ILE A 28 -33.94 -2.44 -12.82
CA ILE A 28 -34.19 -1.04 -12.44
C ILE A 28 -34.04 -0.95 -10.93
N LEU A 29 -33.12 -0.09 -10.50
CA LEU A 29 -32.90 0.22 -9.10
C LEU A 29 -33.51 1.58 -8.79
N SER A 30 -34.33 1.67 -7.75
CA SER A 30 -34.86 2.93 -7.25
C SER A 30 -34.41 3.20 -5.82
N ASP A 31 -34.14 4.47 -5.53
CA ASP A 31 -34.04 5.01 -4.17
C ASP A 31 -35.03 6.16 -4.00
N ASP A 32 -34.98 6.84 -2.85
CA ASP A 32 -35.88 7.97 -2.54
C ASP A 32 -35.65 9.20 -3.46
N THR A 33 -34.62 9.19 -4.30
CA THR A 33 -34.24 10.31 -5.16
C THR A 33 -34.53 10.05 -6.63
N GLU A 34 -33.96 9.00 -7.21
CA GLU A 34 -34.03 8.72 -8.64
C GLU A 34 -33.96 7.21 -8.94
N VAL A 35 -34.16 6.88 -10.22
CA VAL A 35 -33.99 5.52 -10.74
C VAL A 35 -32.68 5.37 -11.51
N CYS A 36 -32.00 4.26 -11.30
CA CYS A 36 -30.78 3.88 -12.00
C CYS A 36 -30.95 2.53 -12.69
N ARG A 37 -30.66 2.50 -13.99
CA ARG A 37 -30.71 1.29 -14.80
C ARG A 37 -29.42 0.50 -14.65
N ILE A 38 -29.52 -0.77 -14.27
CA ILE A 38 -28.35 -1.65 -14.13
C ILE A 38 -28.40 -2.75 -15.18
N ILE A 39 -27.30 -2.91 -15.91
CA ILE A 39 -27.20 -3.85 -17.02
C ILE A 39 -26.02 -4.80 -16.80
N TRP A 40 -26.27 -6.10 -16.91
CA TRP A 40 -25.24 -7.14 -16.97
C TRP A 40 -25.28 -7.89 -18.31
N PHE A 41 -24.15 -7.86 -19.03
CA PHE A 41 -23.96 -8.73 -20.20
C PHE A 41 -23.68 -10.15 -19.75
N HIS A 42 -24.22 -11.14 -20.46
CA HIS A 42 -24.14 -12.56 -20.11
C HIS A 42 -24.68 -12.87 -18.69
N GLY A 43 -25.59 -12.04 -18.18
CA GLY A 43 -26.13 -12.11 -16.82
C GLY A 43 -27.20 -13.18 -16.57
N GLY A 44 -27.28 -14.24 -17.38
CA GLY A 44 -28.36 -15.24 -17.28
C GLY A 44 -28.47 -15.92 -15.90
N PHE A 45 -27.35 -16.04 -15.17
CA PHE A 45 -27.31 -16.57 -13.81
C PHE A 45 -28.00 -15.66 -12.77
N LEU A 46 -28.15 -14.36 -13.06
CA LEU A 46 -28.74 -13.37 -12.16
C LEU A 46 -30.25 -13.52 -12.02
N ARG A 47 -30.92 -14.19 -12.97
CA ARG A 47 -32.37 -14.42 -12.93
C ARG A 47 -32.84 -15.08 -11.64
N ASN A 48 -32.00 -15.91 -11.05
CA ASN A 48 -32.30 -16.61 -9.80
C ASN A 48 -31.77 -15.88 -8.56
N GLN A 49 -30.88 -14.90 -8.73
CA GLN A 49 -30.21 -14.18 -7.63
C GLN A 49 -30.83 -12.82 -7.35
N LEU A 50 -31.37 -12.14 -8.38
CA LEU A 50 -31.95 -10.81 -8.29
C LEU A 50 -33.44 -10.88 -8.63
N LYS A 51 -34.27 -10.55 -7.64
CA LYS A 51 -35.72 -10.50 -7.77
C LYS A 51 -36.25 -9.11 -7.38
N PRO A 52 -37.37 -8.67 -7.98
CA PRO A 52 -38.07 -7.47 -7.53
C PRO A 52 -38.36 -7.51 -6.01
N GLY A 53 -38.25 -6.35 -5.37
CA GLY A 53 -38.42 -6.16 -3.92
C GLY A 53 -37.17 -6.39 -3.07
N GLN A 54 -36.05 -6.83 -3.65
CA GLN A 54 -34.78 -6.94 -2.93
C GLN A 54 -34.05 -5.59 -2.91
N VAL A 55 -33.48 -5.22 -1.77
CA VAL A 55 -32.56 -4.09 -1.68
C VAL A 55 -31.17 -4.57 -2.07
N ILE A 56 -30.50 -3.86 -2.98
CA ILE A 56 -29.13 -4.18 -3.38
C ILE A 56 -28.23 -2.96 -3.31
N MET A 57 -26.96 -3.21 -3.00
CA MET A 57 -25.88 -2.24 -3.13
C MET A 57 -25.13 -2.54 -4.43
N ALA A 58 -25.04 -1.57 -5.33
CA ALA A 58 -24.34 -1.70 -6.61
C ALA A 58 -23.21 -0.68 -6.72
N SER A 59 -22.01 -1.11 -7.11
CA SER A 59 -20.86 -0.24 -7.32
C SER A 59 -20.26 -0.43 -8.71
N GLY A 60 -20.12 0.68 -9.42
CA GLY A 60 -19.62 0.67 -10.78
C GLY A 60 -19.51 2.08 -11.38
N LYS A 61 -19.07 2.13 -12.64
CA LYS A 61 -18.99 3.39 -13.39
C LYS A 61 -20.40 3.80 -13.81
N VAL A 62 -20.80 5.00 -13.40
CA VAL A 62 -22.10 5.58 -13.77
C VAL A 62 -21.98 6.28 -15.12
N ALA A 63 -22.81 5.87 -16.08
CA ALA A 63 -22.98 6.50 -17.37
C ALA A 63 -24.38 7.13 -17.47
N LEU A 64 -24.54 8.07 -18.40
CA LEU A 64 -25.85 8.57 -18.78
C LEU A 64 -26.17 7.99 -20.15
N TYR A 65 -27.28 7.26 -20.28
CA TYR A 65 -27.72 6.69 -21.55
C TYR A 65 -29.18 7.08 -21.78
N LYS A 66 -29.47 7.77 -22.89
CA LYS A 66 -30.80 8.30 -23.21
C LYS A 66 -31.46 9.04 -22.03
N HIS A 67 -30.69 9.92 -21.38
CA HIS A 67 -31.10 10.71 -20.21
C HIS A 67 -31.40 9.92 -18.92
N GLN A 68 -31.11 8.62 -18.87
CA GLN A 68 -31.20 7.82 -17.65
C GLN A 68 -29.82 7.45 -17.12
N LEU A 69 -29.67 7.43 -15.80
CA LEU A 69 -28.47 6.92 -15.15
C LEU A 69 -28.38 5.41 -15.40
N GLN A 70 -27.18 4.95 -15.77
CA GLN A 70 -26.94 3.55 -16.06
C GLN A 70 -25.59 3.08 -15.49
N MET A 71 -25.58 1.90 -14.89
CA MET A 71 -24.36 1.14 -14.58
C MET A 71 -24.28 -0.10 -15.45
N THR A 72 -23.10 -0.36 -16.01
CA THR A 72 -22.85 -1.54 -16.86
C THR A 72 -21.88 -2.49 -16.15
N ASN A 73 -22.28 -3.76 -16.01
CA ASN A 73 -21.60 -4.82 -15.27
C ASN A 73 -21.09 -4.37 -13.88
N PRO A 74 -21.88 -3.65 -13.05
CA PRO A 74 -21.41 -3.29 -11.73
C PRO A 74 -21.25 -4.53 -10.85
N LYS A 75 -20.40 -4.41 -9.83
CA LYS A 75 -20.44 -5.34 -8.71
C LYS A 75 -21.70 -5.05 -7.92
N PHE A 76 -22.35 -6.07 -7.38
CA PHE A 76 -23.51 -5.90 -6.53
C PHE A 76 -23.47 -6.83 -5.32
N LEU A 77 -24.23 -6.47 -4.31
CA LEU A 77 -24.52 -7.24 -3.11
C LEU A 77 -26.01 -7.13 -2.82
N VAL A 78 -26.67 -8.26 -2.58
CA VAL A 78 -28.05 -8.26 -2.07
C VAL A 78 -28.00 -8.00 -0.57
N LEU A 79 -28.69 -6.95 -0.13
CA LEU A 79 -28.83 -6.59 1.27
C LEU A 79 -30.08 -7.29 1.79
N ASP A 80 -29.89 -8.48 2.36
CA ASP A 80 -30.96 -9.25 3.00
C ASP A 80 -30.94 -8.94 4.50
N GLU A 81 -32.08 -8.60 5.11
CA GLU A 81 -32.18 -8.35 6.57
C GLU A 81 -31.73 -9.57 7.40
N ARG A 82 -31.77 -10.77 6.79
CA ARG A 82 -31.32 -12.03 7.40
C ARG A 82 -29.83 -12.33 7.23
N SER A 83 -29.13 -11.62 6.35
CA SER A 83 -27.69 -11.76 6.20
C SER A 83 -26.96 -10.80 7.14
N SER A 84 -26.61 -11.31 8.32
CA SER A 84 -25.77 -10.66 9.32
C SER A 84 -24.30 -10.50 8.91
N GLU A 85 -24.00 -10.40 7.61
CA GLU A 85 -22.72 -9.92 7.09
C GLU A 85 -22.91 -8.57 6.37
N PRO A 86 -23.30 -7.48 7.07
CA PRO A 86 -23.31 -6.16 6.48
C PRO A 86 -21.87 -5.61 6.37
N ASP A 87 -21.63 -4.77 5.37
CA ASP A 87 -20.45 -3.91 5.18
C ASP A 87 -19.09 -4.52 4.77
N GLU A 88 -18.73 -5.76 5.13
CA GLU A 88 -17.41 -6.30 4.77
C GLU A 88 -17.25 -6.61 3.27
N TYR A 89 -18.34 -6.66 2.50
CA TYR A 89 -18.30 -7.13 1.12
C TYR A 89 -17.70 -6.10 0.13
N PHE A 90 -18.00 -4.81 0.34
CA PHE A 90 -17.56 -3.72 -0.54
C PHE A 90 -16.37 -2.91 0.02
N SER A 91 -16.16 -2.93 1.33
CA SER A 91 -15.09 -2.20 2.02
C SER A 91 -13.85 -3.07 2.23
N GLY A 92 -12.64 -2.50 2.28
CA GLY A 92 -11.40 -3.23 2.62
C GLY A 92 -10.55 -3.73 1.44
N GLY A 93 -9.61 -4.63 1.75
CA GLY A 93 -8.49 -4.97 0.87
C GLY A 93 -8.89 -5.56 -0.49
N VAL A 94 -8.25 -5.05 -1.55
CA VAL A 94 -8.28 -5.65 -2.89
C VAL A 94 -7.02 -6.51 -3.05
N TYR A 95 -7.22 -7.79 -3.34
CA TYR A 95 -6.15 -8.75 -3.46
C TYR A 95 -5.89 -9.06 -4.93
N PRO A 96 -4.62 -9.20 -5.34
CA PRO A 96 -4.28 -9.70 -6.67
C PRO A 96 -4.96 -11.06 -6.91
N ALA A 97 -5.83 -11.13 -7.92
CA ALA A 97 -6.51 -12.36 -8.27
C ALA A 97 -5.56 -13.29 -9.04
N CYS A 98 -5.70 -14.60 -8.83
CA CYS A 98 -5.00 -15.64 -9.58
C CYS A 98 -6.01 -16.46 -10.40
N SER A 99 -5.56 -17.24 -11.38
CA SER A 99 -6.42 -18.00 -12.30
C SER A 99 -7.51 -18.86 -11.62
N LYS A 100 -7.25 -19.35 -10.41
CA LYS A 100 -8.18 -20.17 -9.61
C LYS A 100 -8.85 -19.43 -8.46
N LEU A 101 -8.41 -18.21 -8.12
CA LEU A 101 -8.85 -17.49 -6.93
C LEU A 101 -9.11 -16.03 -7.28
N SER A 102 -10.39 -15.65 -7.22
CA SER A 102 -10.80 -14.25 -7.25
C SER A 102 -10.34 -13.51 -5.99
N SER A 103 -10.17 -12.18 -6.10
CA SER A 103 -9.92 -11.31 -4.94
C SER A 103 -10.93 -11.53 -3.80
N ARG A 104 -12.18 -11.87 -4.13
CA ARG A 104 -13.24 -12.16 -3.16
C ARG A 104 -12.95 -13.43 -2.37
N GLN A 105 -12.52 -14.50 -3.04
CA GLN A 105 -12.17 -15.75 -2.39
C GLN A 105 -10.96 -15.57 -1.47
N ILE A 106 -9.94 -14.84 -1.93
CA ILE A 106 -8.75 -14.53 -1.11
C ILE A 106 -9.15 -13.74 0.14
N LYS A 107 -9.96 -12.70 -0.02
CA LYS A 107 -10.46 -11.91 1.10
C LYS A 107 -11.22 -12.76 2.13
N LYS A 108 -12.10 -13.66 1.67
CA LYS A 108 -12.84 -14.58 2.55
C LYS A 108 -11.92 -15.54 3.32
N ILE A 109 -10.84 -16.00 2.69
CA ILE A 109 -9.83 -16.83 3.35
C ILE A 109 -9.11 -16.02 4.43
N ILE A 110 -8.66 -14.81 4.11
CA ILE A 110 -7.97 -13.91 5.04
C ILE A 110 -8.85 -13.57 6.25
N GLY A 111 -10.14 -13.27 6.02
CA GLY A 111 -11.09 -12.99 7.10
C GLY A 111 -11.19 -14.13 8.12
N ARG A 112 -11.13 -15.39 7.67
CA ARG A 112 -11.23 -16.57 8.55
C ARG A 112 -9.99 -16.85 9.39
N VAL A 113 -8.82 -16.40 8.95
CA VAL A 113 -7.56 -16.65 9.66
C VAL A 113 -7.10 -15.46 10.49
N ARG A 114 -7.83 -14.33 10.44
CA ARG A 114 -7.46 -13.07 11.11
C ARG A 114 -7.18 -13.28 12.60
N ASP A 115 -8.06 -13.95 13.32
CA ASP A 115 -7.91 -14.14 14.77
C ASP A 115 -6.67 -14.98 15.12
N ALA A 116 -6.29 -15.92 14.24
CA ALA A 116 -5.07 -16.70 14.40
C ALA A 116 -3.79 -15.89 14.10
N VAL A 117 -3.88 -14.84 13.27
CA VAL A 117 -2.73 -13.97 12.97
C VAL A 117 -2.33 -13.15 14.19
N ASP A 118 -3.27 -12.79 15.05
CA ASP A 118 -3.01 -11.95 16.22
C ASP A 118 -1.96 -12.57 17.17
N GLU A 119 -1.92 -13.90 17.28
CA GLU A 119 -0.93 -14.63 18.08
C GLU A 119 0.45 -14.74 17.39
N LEU A 120 0.48 -14.66 16.06
CA LEU A 120 1.70 -14.78 15.25
C LEU A 120 2.46 -13.46 15.09
N VAL A 121 1.84 -12.34 15.48
CA VAL A 121 2.39 -11.00 15.30
C VAL A 121 2.60 -10.32 16.66
N PRO A 122 3.56 -10.80 17.48
CA PRO A 122 3.82 -10.21 18.79
C PRO A 122 4.29 -8.76 18.65
N GLU A 123 3.93 -7.94 19.63
CA GLU A 123 4.39 -6.56 19.71
C GLU A 123 5.85 -6.51 20.16
N PHE A 124 6.67 -5.71 19.48
CA PHE A 124 8.09 -5.56 19.78
C PHE A 124 8.38 -4.28 20.58
N TYR A 125 7.50 -3.29 20.52
CA TYR A 125 7.65 -2.03 21.24
C TYR A 125 6.91 -2.05 22.57
N ASP A 126 7.47 -1.39 23.58
CA ASP A 126 6.74 -1.17 24.82
C ASP A 126 5.58 -0.15 24.62
N LYS A 127 4.63 -0.16 25.55
CA LYS A 127 3.46 0.72 25.47
C LYS A 127 3.84 2.21 25.50
N SER A 128 4.90 2.57 26.22
CA SER A 128 5.42 3.94 26.29
C SER A 128 5.95 4.44 24.96
N PHE A 129 6.68 3.61 24.22
CA PHE A 129 7.20 3.93 22.90
C PHE A 129 6.07 4.09 21.89
N LEU A 130 5.09 3.18 21.89
CA LEU A 130 3.91 3.28 21.02
C LEU A 130 3.18 4.60 21.22
N ALA A 131 2.96 5.00 22.47
CA ALA A 131 2.33 6.28 22.80
C ALA A 131 3.16 7.47 22.31
N LYS A 132 4.47 7.48 22.60
CA LYS A 132 5.38 8.55 22.19
C LYS A 132 5.49 8.70 20.67
N ALA A 133 5.53 7.59 19.95
CA ALA A 133 5.63 7.55 18.49
C ALA A 133 4.27 7.67 17.77
N ASN A 134 3.16 7.73 18.52
CA ASN A 134 1.78 7.71 18.02
C ASN A 134 1.51 6.53 17.08
N LEU A 135 1.96 5.34 17.47
CA LEU A 135 1.82 4.10 16.71
C LEU A 135 0.69 3.26 17.29
N VAL A 136 -0.12 2.68 16.40
CA VAL A 136 -1.12 1.65 16.77
C VAL A 136 -0.40 0.35 17.06
N SER A 137 -1.07 -0.58 17.76
CA SER A 137 -0.49 -1.91 17.99
C SER A 137 -0.25 -2.65 16.66
N ARG A 138 0.68 -3.60 16.67
CA ARG A 138 0.96 -4.45 15.51
C ARG A 138 -0.28 -5.24 15.07
N LYS A 139 -1.00 -5.82 16.02
CA LYS A 139 -2.29 -6.50 15.84
C LYS A 139 -3.29 -5.61 15.09
N ASP A 140 -3.49 -4.38 15.57
CA ASP A 140 -4.41 -3.43 14.91
C ASP A 140 -3.96 -3.06 13.50
N ALA A 141 -2.65 -2.88 13.28
CA ALA A 141 -2.12 -2.53 11.97
C ALA A 141 -2.38 -3.64 10.94
N PHE A 142 -2.18 -4.91 11.30
CA PHE A 142 -2.49 -6.04 10.43
C PHE A 142 -3.99 -6.21 10.22
N ALA A 143 -4.82 -6.04 11.25
CA ALA A 143 -6.27 -6.09 11.06
C ALA A 143 -6.75 -4.99 10.10
N TRP A 144 -6.32 -3.75 10.32
CA TRP A 144 -6.82 -2.58 9.58
C TRP A 144 -6.21 -2.42 8.19
N ILE A 145 -5.05 -3.01 7.88
CA ILE A 145 -4.55 -2.99 6.50
C ILE A 145 -5.41 -3.87 5.58
N HIS A 146 -5.98 -4.95 6.12
CA HIS A 146 -6.84 -5.87 5.39
C HIS A 146 -8.32 -5.45 5.40
N LEU A 147 -8.81 -4.99 6.54
CA LEU A 147 -10.19 -4.55 6.72
C LEU A 147 -10.25 -3.31 7.64
N PRO A 148 -9.94 -2.13 7.11
CA PRO A 148 -10.02 -0.88 7.86
C PRO A 148 -11.49 -0.53 8.13
N PRO A 149 -11.84 -0.16 9.37
CA PRO A 149 -13.16 0.40 9.66
C PRO A 149 -13.37 1.78 9.00
N ASP A 150 -12.28 2.54 8.79
CA ASP A 150 -12.29 3.86 8.18
C ASP A 150 -10.91 4.23 7.60
N GLU A 151 -10.86 5.27 6.77
CA GLU A 151 -9.64 5.75 6.12
C GLU A 151 -8.57 6.25 7.12
N LYS A 152 -8.97 6.76 8.29
CA LYS A 152 -8.01 7.22 9.31
C LYS A 152 -7.28 6.03 9.92
N LYS A 153 -8.00 4.94 10.22
CA LYS A 153 -7.42 3.68 10.71
C LYS A 153 -6.54 3.04 9.65
N LEU A 154 -6.95 3.04 8.38
CA LEU A 154 -6.10 2.59 7.28
C LEU A 154 -4.78 3.38 7.21
N ALA A 155 -4.85 4.71 7.33
CA ALA A 155 -3.66 5.55 7.33
C ALA A 155 -2.73 5.25 8.51
N ARG A 156 -3.28 5.03 9.71
CA ARG A 156 -2.50 4.64 10.91
C ARG A 156 -1.85 3.27 10.75
N ALA A 157 -2.56 2.30 10.19
CA ALA A 157 -2.04 0.97 9.89
C ALA A 157 -0.88 1.03 8.88
N LYS A 158 -1.07 1.75 7.76
CA LYS A 158 0.00 1.99 6.78
C LYS A 158 1.21 2.66 7.40
N ARG A 159 0.99 3.68 8.25
CA ARG A 159 2.08 4.34 8.97
C ARG A 159 2.83 3.35 9.88
N ARG A 160 2.11 2.52 10.63
CA ARG A 160 2.71 1.52 11.51
C ARG A 160 3.57 0.51 10.74
N LEU A 161 3.03 -0.08 9.67
CA LEU A 161 3.76 -1.09 8.89
C LEU A 161 4.98 -0.50 8.18
N LYS A 162 4.87 0.71 7.62
CA LYS A 162 6.02 1.44 7.05
C LYS A 162 7.08 1.76 8.10
N TYR A 163 6.64 2.15 9.30
CA TYR A 163 7.55 2.42 10.40
C TYR A 163 8.32 1.16 10.78
N ASP A 164 7.63 0.02 10.94
CA ASP A 164 8.25 -1.26 11.27
C ASP A 164 9.30 -1.65 10.22
N GLU A 165 8.98 -1.54 8.93
CA GLU A 165 9.92 -1.85 7.84
C GLU A 165 11.16 -0.96 7.87
N LEU A 166 10.99 0.36 7.98
CA LEU A 166 12.10 1.31 8.04
C LEU A 166 12.93 1.14 9.31
N PHE A 167 12.29 0.88 10.45
CA PHE A 167 12.98 0.67 11.72
C PHE A 167 13.85 -0.60 11.66
N LEU A 168 13.30 -1.72 11.18
CA LEU A 168 14.05 -2.97 11.05
C LEU A 168 15.23 -2.82 10.09
N MET A 169 15.05 -2.11 8.97
CA MET A 169 16.14 -1.79 8.05
C MET A 169 17.23 -0.95 8.73
N GLN A 170 16.85 0.14 9.42
CA GLN A 170 17.79 1.00 10.12
C GLN A 170 18.50 0.30 11.28
N LEU A 171 17.80 -0.57 11.99
CA LEU A 171 18.37 -1.42 13.04
C LEU A 171 19.43 -2.36 12.47
N GLY A 172 19.14 -3.00 11.33
CA GLY A 172 20.13 -3.84 10.63
C GLY A 172 21.40 -3.05 10.24
N LEU A 173 21.23 -1.83 9.71
CA LEU A 173 22.36 -0.94 9.38
C LEU A 173 23.12 -0.49 10.64
N ALA A 174 22.41 -0.18 11.73
CA ALA A 174 23.01 0.19 13.00
C ALA A 174 23.83 -0.97 13.60
N LEU A 175 23.29 -2.18 13.60
CA LEU A 175 24.00 -3.38 14.05
C LEU A 175 25.23 -3.67 13.19
N ARG A 176 25.14 -3.48 11.87
CA ARG A 176 26.31 -3.61 10.98
C ARG A 176 27.38 -2.56 11.28
N ARG A 177 27.00 -1.30 11.48
CA ARG A 177 27.92 -0.22 11.87
C ARG A 177 28.58 -0.51 13.21
N PHE A 178 27.79 -0.89 14.21
CA PHE A 178 28.27 -1.28 15.53
C PHE A 178 29.28 -2.43 15.43
N ARG A 179 28.96 -3.46 14.64
CA ARG A 179 29.86 -4.59 14.45
C ARG A 179 31.19 -4.17 13.83
N MET A 180 31.15 -3.29 12.83
CA MET A 180 32.36 -2.80 12.17
C MET A 180 33.22 -1.93 13.08
N GLN A 181 32.61 -1.05 13.87
CA GLN A 181 33.33 -0.17 14.80
C GLN A 181 33.97 -0.93 15.95
N HIS A 182 33.29 -1.96 16.49
CA HIS A 182 33.75 -2.62 17.71
C HIS A 182 34.53 -3.92 17.49
N PHE A 183 34.36 -4.59 16.34
CA PHE A 183 34.95 -5.91 16.11
C PHE A 183 35.78 -6.02 14.83
N SER A 184 35.93 -4.93 14.08
CA SER A 184 36.81 -4.89 12.92
C SER A 184 37.95 -3.90 13.17
N THR A 185 39.14 -4.23 12.69
CA THR A 185 40.30 -3.35 12.78
C THR A 185 40.80 -3.01 11.38
N ALA A 186 41.34 -1.81 11.22
CA ALA A 186 41.99 -1.34 10.01
C ALA A 186 43.34 -0.71 10.36
N THR A 187 44.28 -0.76 9.42
CA THR A 187 45.56 -0.05 9.58
C THR A 187 45.34 1.44 9.35
N PRO A 188 45.66 2.32 10.33
CA PRO A 188 45.53 3.76 10.15
C PRO A 188 46.42 4.29 9.02
N CYS A 189 45.80 4.93 8.03
CA CYS A 189 46.47 5.59 6.92
C CYS A 189 46.49 7.10 7.17
N ARG A 190 47.54 7.59 7.86
CA ARG A 190 47.69 9.01 8.17
C ARG A 190 48.16 9.79 6.94
N CYS A 191 47.39 10.78 6.51
CA CYS A 191 47.83 11.74 5.51
C CYS A 191 48.70 12.81 6.15
N SER A 192 49.97 12.91 5.75
CA SER A 192 50.85 14.00 6.17
C SER A 192 50.76 15.18 5.20
N ASP A 193 51.13 16.38 5.66
CA ASP A 193 51.21 17.57 4.80
C ASP A 193 52.14 17.38 3.61
N GLU A 194 53.13 16.50 3.71
CA GLU A 194 54.01 16.15 2.60
C GLU A 194 53.26 15.33 1.54
N ILE A 195 52.49 14.32 1.94
CA ILE A 195 51.68 13.49 1.04
C ILE A 195 50.64 14.37 0.34
N ASP A 196 49.90 15.18 1.09
CA ASP A 196 48.86 16.06 0.55
C ASP A 196 49.46 17.07 -0.46
N ARG A 197 50.55 17.76 -0.09
CA ARG A 197 51.24 18.68 -1.02
C ARG A 197 51.75 17.97 -2.27
N ARG A 198 52.31 16.76 -2.14
CA ARG A 198 52.82 15.99 -3.29
C ARG A 198 51.70 15.58 -4.24
N ILE A 199 50.54 15.20 -3.72
CA ILE A 199 49.37 14.85 -4.55
C ILE A 199 48.83 16.09 -5.25
N ARG A 200 48.59 17.19 -4.51
CA ARG A 200 48.02 18.43 -5.06
C ARG A 200 48.87 19.03 -6.19
N ARG A 201 50.19 18.97 -6.07
CA ARG A 201 51.13 19.45 -7.10
C ARG A 201 51.02 18.72 -8.45
N ARG A 202 50.37 17.56 -8.51
CA ARG A 202 50.17 16.81 -9.76
C ARG A 202 49.06 17.39 -10.62
N PHE A 203 48.19 18.23 -10.06
CA PHE A 203 47.04 18.77 -10.77
C PHE A 203 47.35 20.19 -11.27
N PRO A 204 47.01 20.53 -12.53
CA PRO A 204 47.25 21.85 -13.10
C PRO A 204 46.18 22.89 -12.70
N PHE A 205 45.36 22.58 -11.69
CA PHE A 205 44.25 23.42 -11.22
C PHE A 205 44.13 23.35 -9.70
N LEU A 206 43.47 24.33 -9.11
CA LEU A 206 43.13 24.34 -7.68
C LEU A 206 41.88 23.50 -7.44
N LEU A 207 41.87 22.75 -6.34
CA LEU A 207 40.69 22.01 -5.92
C LEU A 207 39.64 22.98 -5.38
N THR A 208 38.38 22.70 -5.68
CA THR A 208 37.23 23.41 -5.13
C THR A 208 37.14 23.23 -3.61
N GLU A 209 36.41 24.11 -2.93
CA GLU A 209 36.18 24.00 -1.48
C GLU A 209 35.53 22.67 -1.11
N ASP A 210 34.54 22.20 -1.89
CA ASP A 210 33.87 20.91 -1.67
C ASP A 210 34.83 19.72 -1.82
N GLN A 211 35.72 19.75 -2.82
CA GLN A 211 36.75 18.73 -2.98
C GLN A 211 37.73 18.74 -1.80
N ASN A 212 38.13 19.92 -1.32
CA ASN A 212 38.99 20.04 -0.16
C ASN A 212 38.33 19.48 1.11
N GLY A 213 37.04 19.76 1.32
CA GLY A 213 36.24 19.20 2.40
C GLY A 213 36.16 17.68 2.33
N ALA A 214 35.82 17.13 1.15
CA ALA A 214 35.73 15.68 0.95
C ALA A 214 37.07 14.97 1.21
N ILE A 215 38.19 15.53 0.74
CA ILE A 215 39.53 14.99 0.99
C ILE A 215 39.87 15.00 2.48
N ALA A 216 39.60 16.12 3.18
CA ALA A 216 39.87 16.23 4.61
C ALA A 216 39.05 15.20 5.42
N GLU A 217 37.78 15.02 5.09
CA GLU A 217 36.91 14.04 5.73
C GLU A 217 37.37 12.60 5.48
N ILE A 218 37.73 12.26 4.24
CA ILE A 218 38.27 10.94 3.88
C ILE A 218 39.60 10.67 4.61
N ALA A 219 40.52 11.63 4.59
CA ALA A 219 41.82 11.48 5.26
C ALA A 219 41.66 11.31 6.78
N ALA A 220 40.74 12.06 7.40
CA ALA A 220 40.43 11.94 8.82
C ALA A 220 39.82 10.58 9.18
N ASP A 221 38.95 10.04 8.34
CA ASP A 221 38.36 8.71 8.56
C ASP A 221 39.38 7.59 8.33
N MET A 222 40.23 7.68 7.30
CA MET A 222 41.29 6.71 7.02
C MET A 222 42.40 6.69 8.08
N ALA A 223 42.58 7.77 8.84
CA ALA A 223 43.55 7.86 9.93
C ALA A 223 43.10 7.14 11.22
N LYS A 224 41.87 6.61 11.28
CA LYS A 224 41.33 5.88 12.43
C LYS A 224 41.69 4.38 12.37
N PRO A 225 41.71 3.68 13.53
CA PRO A 225 41.92 2.23 13.58
C PRO A 225 40.69 1.41 13.18
N GLU A 226 39.58 2.08 12.85
CA GLU A 226 38.31 1.49 12.44
C GLU A 226 38.15 1.59 10.91
N PRO A 227 37.59 0.57 10.23
CA PRO A 227 37.36 0.66 8.79
C PRO A 227 36.45 1.84 8.39
N MET A 228 36.89 2.64 7.41
CA MET A 228 36.09 3.72 6.84
C MET A 228 35.00 3.16 5.90
N ASN A 229 33.74 3.56 6.12
CA ASN A 229 32.59 3.28 5.25
C ASN A 229 31.93 4.58 4.79
N ARG A 230 32.64 5.33 3.96
CA ARG A 230 32.17 6.60 3.39
C ARG A 230 31.78 6.40 1.93
N LEU A 231 30.64 6.98 1.54
CA LEU A 231 30.24 7.09 0.15
C LEU A 231 30.62 8.50 -0.34
N LEU A 232 31.56 8.57 -1.30
CA LEU A 232 31.82 9.82 -2.02
C LEU A 232 30.79 9.95 -3.15
N GLN A 233 29.92 10.95 -3.06
CA GLN A 233 28.86 11.20 -4.04
C GLN A 233 28.98 12.61 -4.61
N GLY A 234 28.63 12.76 -5.88
CA GLY A 234 28.67 14.02 -6.63
C GLY A 234 28.22 13.81 -8.07
N ASP A 235 27.88 14.88 -8.78
CA ASP A 235 27.36 14.83 -10.14
C ASP A 235 28.43 14.51 -11.20
N VAL A 236 28.00 14.15 -12.41
CA VAL A 236 28.94 13.96 -13.53
C VAL A 236 29.72 15.25 -13.76
N GLY A 237 31.05 15.17 -13.80
CA GLY A 237 31.92 16.34 -13.93
C GLY A 237 32.30 17.04 -12.62
N SER A 238 31.80 16.60 -11.46
CA SER A 238 32.12 17.22 -10.15
C SER A 238 33.54 16.90 -9.62
N GLY A 239 34.38 16.25 -10.41
CA GLY A 239 35.76 15.89 -10.01
C GLY A 239 35.82 14.93 -8.82
N LYS A 240 35.00 13.85 -8.83
CA LYS A 240 35.09 12.73 -7.87
C LYS A 240 36.32 11.84 -8.07
N THR A 241 36.85 11.84 -9.29
CA THR A 241 38.00 11.03 -9.74
C THR A 241 39.29 11.75 -9.37
#